data_AF-R6HF71-F1
#
_entry.id   AF-R6HF71-F1
#
_cell.length_a   1.000
_cell.length_b   1.000
_cell.length_c   1.000
_cell.angle_alpha   90.00
_cell.angle_beta   90.00
_cell.angle_gamma   90.00
#
_symmetry.space_group_name_H-M   'P 1'
#
loop_
_entity.id
_entity.type
_entity.pdbx_description
1 polymer ?
#
loop_
_entity_poly.entity_id
_entity_poly.type
_entity_poly.pdbx_seq_one_letter_code
_entity_poly.pdbx_strand_id
1 'polypeptide(L)' 'MADVINAVSGNKMFQLKQGIKELRERLKVEEDPDVIAGIKKEIMEMETHYNILADRLKMQDRGI' A
#
# COMPACT_ATOMS: atom_id res chain seq x y z
N MET A 1 -20.64 -12.39 -5.24
CA MET A 1 -19.61 -11.67 -6.04
C MET A 1 -18.84 -10.64 -5.20
N ALA A 2 -19.45 -10.04 -4.17
CA ALA A 2 -18.77 -9.12 -3.24
C ALA A 2 -17.64 -9.79 -2.43
N ASP A 3 -17.80 -11.06 -2.06
CA ASP A 3 -16.81 -11.81 -1.25
C ASP A 3 -15.45 -11.99 -1.95
N VAL A 4 -15.46 -12.19 -3.27
CA VAL A 4 -14.21 -12.34 -4.05
C VAL A 4 -13.47 -11.00 -4.16
N ILE A 5 -14.21 -9.90 -4.35
CA ILE A 5 -13.63 -8.56 -4.42
C ILE A 5 -13.05 -8.15 -3.05
N ASN A 6 -13.74 -8.47 -1.95
CA ASN A 6 -13.22 -8.24 -0.60
C ASN A 6 -11.97 -9.08 -0.30
N ALA A 7 -11.94 -10.36 -0.70
CA ALA A 7 -10.76 -11.21 -0.53
C ALA A 7 -9.55 -10.71 -1.35
N VAL A 8 -9.79 -10.31 -2.61
CA VAL A 8 -8.72 -9.78 -3.49
C VAL A 8 -8.24 -8.42 -3.00
N SER A 9 -9.12 -7.55 -2.53
CA SER A 9 -8.78 -6.22 -2.01
C SER A 9 -8.02 -6.31 -0.69
N GLY A 10 -8.40 -7.22 0.20
CA GLY A 10 -7.66 -7.55 1.43
C GLY A 10 -6.25 -8.09 1.13
N ASN A 11 -6.11 -8.98 0.14
CA ASN A 11 -4.81 -9.49 -0.28
C ASN A 11 -3.91 -8.39 -0.89
N LYS A 12 -4.48 -7.52 -1.73
CA LYS A 12 -3.76 -6.38 -2.34
C LYS A 12 -3.29 -5.38 -1.28
N MET A 13 -4.15 -5.08 -0.30
CA MET A 13 -3.81 -4.24 0.85
C MET A 13 -2.69 -4.84 1.71
N PHE A 14 -2.73 -6.15 1.94
CA PHE A 14 -1.69 -6.85 2.69
C PHE A 14 -0.34 -6.79 1.97
N GLN A 15 -0.32 -7.02 0.65
CA GLN A 15 0.88 -6.88 -0.18
C GLN A 15 1.45 -5.46 -0.14
N LEU A 16 0.59 -4.43 -0.26
CA LEU A 16 1.02 -3.03 -0.16
C LEU A 16 1.65 -2.73 1.22
N LYS A 17 1.05 -3.25 2.30
CA LYS A 17 1.56 -3.05 3.65
C LYS A 17 2.89 -3.77 3.90
N GLN A 18 3.07 -4.96 3.33
CA GLN A 18 4.36 -5.66 3.35
C GLN A 18 5.42 -4.91 2.54
N GLY A 19 5.10 -4.49 1.31
CA GLY A 19 6.03 -3.73 0.46
C GLY A 19 6.50 -2.43 1.12
N ILE A 20 5.58 -1.68 1.74
CA ILE A 20 5.95 -0.47 2.51
C ILE A 20 6.88 -0.81 3.68
N LYS A 21 6.64 -1.94 4.38
CA LYS A 21 7.49 -2.36 5.49
C LYS A 21 8.90 -2.71 5.01
N GLU A 22 9.02 -3.50 3.95
CA GLU A 22 10.31 -3.85 3.35
C GLU A 22 11.07 -2.62 2.85
N LEU A 23 10.38 -1.68 2.17
CA LEU A 23 10.96 -0.42 1.74
C LEU A 23 11.43 0.43 2.93
N ARG A 24 10.67 0.47 4.03
CA ARG A 24 11.10 1.14 5.27
C ARG A 24 12.29 0.46 5.94
N GLU A 25 12.39 -0.86 5.88
CA GLU A 25 13.56 -1.59 6.38
C GLU A 25 14.78 -1.32 5.53
N ARG A 26 14.65 -1.32 4.18
CA ARG A 26 15.71 -0.88 3.26
C ARG A 26 16.14 0.55 3.56
N LEU A 27 15.21 1.47 3.77
CA LEU A 27 15.52 2.87 4.09
C LEU A 27 16.30 3.05 5.39
N LYS A 28 16.24 2.11 6.35
CA LYS A 28 17.03 2.17 7.59
C LYS A 28 18.49 1.75 7.40
N VAL A 29 18.77 0.91 6.41
CA VAL A 29 20.12 0.42 6.10
C VAL A 29 20.75 1.19 4.94
N GLU A 30 19.93 1.87 4.14
CA GLU A 30 20.37 2.68 3.01
C GLU A 30 20.96 4.01 3.50
N GLU A 31 22.16 4.33 3.04
CA GLU A 31 22.88 5.58 3.36
C GLU A 31 22.93 6.53 2.16
N ASP A 32 22.55 6.05 0.97
CA ASP A 32 22.55 6.83 -0.26
C ASP A 32 21.32 7.76 -0.33
N PRO A 33 21.50 9.09 -0.36
CA PRO A 33 20.41 10.05 -0.36
C PRO A 33 19.52 9.96 -1.62
N ASP A 34 20.08 9.58 -2.78
CA ASP A 34 19.32 9.43 -4.02
C ASP A 34 18.41 8.19 -3.94
N VAL A 35 18.93 7.09 -3.40
CA VAL A 35 18.16 5.86 -3.19
C VAL A 35 17.10 6.06 -2.10
N ILE A 36 17.42 6.74 -1.00
CA ILE A 36 16.46 7.10 0.05
C ILE A 36 15.31 7.94 -0.52
N ALA A 37 15.61 8.91 -1.39
CA ALA A 37 14.57 9.72 -2.03
C ALA A 37 13.68 8.87 -2.95
N GLY A 38 14.27 7.94 -3.71
CA GLY A 38 13.54 6.97 -4.53
C GLY A 38 12.60 6.08 -3.69
N ILE A 39 13.14 5.46 -2.64
CA ILE A 39 12.38 4.59 -1.72
C ILE A 39 11.26 5.35 -1.03
N LYS A 40 11.50 6.60 -0.58
CA LYS A 40 10.44 7.44 0.02
C LYS A 40 9.31 7.72 -0.97
N LYS A 41 9.65 8.00 -2.22
CA LYS A 41 8.65 8.24 -3.27
C LYS A 41 7.83 6.98 -3.53
N GLU A 42 8.49 5.83 -3.59
CA GLU A 42 7.84 4.53 -3.79
C GLU A 42 6.92 4.15 -2.62
N ILE A 43 7.33 4.39 -1.38
CA ILE A 43 6.47 4.24 -0.19
C ILE A 43 5.24 5.13 -0.31
N MET A 44 5.40 6.39 -0.72
CA MET A 44 4.31 7.35 -0.83
C MET A 44 3.29 6.94 -1.91
N GLU A 45 3.75 6.42 -3.05
CA GLU A 45 2.89 5.87 -4.10
C GLU A 45 2.12 4.64 -3.61
N MET A 46 2.78 3.72 -2.88
CA MET A 46 2.13 2.55 -2.28
C MET A 46 1.10 2.93 -1.20
N GLU A 47 1.40 3.90 -0.34
CA GLU A 47 0.47 4.44 0.66
C GLU A 47 -0.74 5.10 -0.02
N THR A 48 -0.53 5.82 -1.12
CA THR A 48 -1.60 6.44 -1.91
C THR A 48 -2.52 5.37 -2.52
N HIS A 49 -1.95 4.33 -3.14
CA HIS A 49 -2.72 3.20 -3.66
C HIS A 49 -3.49 2.46 -2.57
N TYR A 50 -2.88 2.27 -1.40
CA TYR A 50 -3.54 1.68 -0.23
C TYR A 50 -4.74 2.51 0.19
N ASN A 51 -4.58 3.83 0.30
CA ASN A 51 -5.66 4.74 0.71
C ASN A 51 -6.82 4.76 -0.31
N ILE A 52 -6.53 4.76 -1.61
CA ILE A 52 -7.56 4.69 -2.65
C ILE A 52 -8.33 3.36 -2.58
N LEU A 53 -7.62 2.25 -2.40
CA LEU A 53 -8.24 0.93 -2.21
C LEU A 53 -9.07 0.89 -0.92
N ALA A 54 -8.58 1.49 0.16
CA ALA A 54 -9.28 1.58 1.44
C ALA A 54 -10.58 2.37 1.31
N ASP A 55 -10.51 3.48 0.60
CA ASP A 55 -11.65 4.35 0.37
C ASP A 55 -12.69 3.66 -0.51
N ARG A 56 -12.27 2.99 -1.58
CA ARG A 56 -13.14 2.14 -2.41
C ARG A 56 -13.81 1.02 -1.62
N LEU A 57 -13.07 0.34 -0.75
CA LEU A 57 -13.63 -0.68 0.15
C LEU A 57 -14.67 -0.07 1.09
N LYS A 58 -14.38 1.07 1.71
CA LYS A 58 -15.34 1.79 2.58
C LYS A 58 -16.59 2.24 1.84
N MET A 59 -16.45 2.68 0.58
CA MET A 59 -17.60 3.04 -0.26
C MET A 59 -18.42 1.81 -0.64
N GLN A 60 -17.78 0.68 -0.92
CA GLN A 60 -18.44 -0.58 -1.26
C GLN A 60 -19.17 -1.19 -0.06
N ASP A 61 -18.60 -1.09 1.14
CA ASP A 61 -19.21 -1.54 2.40
C ASP A 61 -20.41 -0.67 2.80
N ARG A 62 -20.45 0.60 2.35
CA ARG A 62 -21.55 1.55 2.61
C ARG A 62 -22.83 1.32 1.82
N GLY A 63 -22.89 0.32 0.93
CA GLY A 63 -24.13 -0.17 0.31
C GLY A 63 -25.11 0.92 -0.14
N ILE A 64 -24.86 1.54 -1.29
CA ILE A 64 -25.92 2.11 -2.14
C ILE A 64 -26.15 1.16 -3.30
#